data_AF-A0A3M6WRN9-F1
#
_entry.id   AF-A0A3M6WRN9-F1
#
_cell.length_a   1.000
_cell.length_b   1.000
_cell.length_c   1.000
_cell.angle_alpha   90.00
_cell.angle_beta   90.00
_cell.angle_gamma   90.00
#
_symmetry.space_group_name_H-M   'P 1'
#
loop_
_entity.id
_entity.type
_entity.pdbx_description
1 polymer ?
#
loop_
_entity_poly.entity_id
_entity_poly.type
_entity_poly.pdbx_seq_one_letter_code
_entity_poly.pdbx_strand_id
1 'polypeptide(L)'
;MARSSSTHLDLLKQQIDQAKLDFGRCVAVAGSPPRDEDYREAVRYSHDNLDFELERLVLMYDGLDYHNLQKVRDAAEARGPGARPTDQEFKQVLVERLTQEDILVHMNDEEWLARSKKWDMQQELQAAVDAMDTVRGEQRRIQALRWPKAKMEEDETSE
;
A
#
# COMPACT_ATOMS: atom_id res chain seq x y z
N MET A 1 19.35 -7.51 20.50
CA MET A 1 20.30 -8.33 19.73
C MET A 1 20.04 -8.04 18.26
N ALA A 2 21.02 -7.54 17.51
CA ALA A 2 20.86 -7.38 16.06
C ALA A 2 20.87 -8.78 15.43
N ARG A 3 19.76 -9.21 14.83
CA ARG A 3 19.70 -10.47 14.07
C ARG A 3 20.65 -10.33 12.87
N SER A 4 21.60 -11.24 12.72
CA SER A 4 22.52 -11.25 11.58
C SER A 4 21.71 -11.46 10.31
N SER A 5 21.75 -10.51 9.37
CA SER A 5 21.13 -10.71 8.05
C SER A 5 21.83 -11.87 7.34
N SER A 6 21.05 -12.81 6.81
CA SER A 6 21.57 -13.88 5.96
C SER A 6 21.51 -13.45 4.50
N THR A 7 22.39 -13.99 3.65
CA THR A 7 22.34 -13.76 2.20
C THR A 7 20.96 -14.11 1.61
N HIS A 8 20.30 -15.14 2.16
CA HIS A 8 18.96 -15.55 1.76
C HIS A 8 17.91 -14.50 2.11
N LEU A 9 17.96 -13.94 3.33
CA LEU A 9 17.05 -12.88 3.75
C LEU A 9 17.24 -11.63 2.89
N ASP A 10 18.47 -11.23 2.61
CA ASP A 10 18.76 -10.07 1.76
C ASP A 10 18.19 -10.26 0.34
N LEU A 11 18.33 -11.46 -0.24
CA LEU A 11 17.75 -11.79 -1.54
C LEU A 11 16.22 -11.81 -1.52
N LEU A 12 15.59 -12.28 -0.44
CA LEU A 12 14.13 -12.25 -0.30
C LEU A 12 13.63 -10.81 -0.19
N LYS A 13 14.28 -9.97 0.64
CA LYS A 13 13.95 -8.55 0.77
C LYS A 13 14.07 -7.80 -0.56
N GLN A 14 15.17 -8.02 -1.29
CA GLN A 14 15.34 -7.42 -2.62
C GLN A 14 14.21 -7.80 -3.59
N GLN A 15 13.75 -9.05 -3.53
CA GLN A 15 12.65 -9.53 -4.37
C GLN A 15 11.30 -8.95 -3.95
N ILE A 16 11.05 -8.80 -2.65
CA ILE A 16 9.87 -8.12 -2.10
C ILE A 16 9.84 -6.66 -2.56
N ASP A 17 10.96 -5.94 -2.43
CA ASP A 17 11.08 -4.53 -2.85
C ASP A 17 10.81 -4.37 -4.37
N GLN A 18 11.20 -5.37 -5.16
CA GLN A 18 10.99 -5.42 -6.61
C GLN A 18 9.62 -5.97 -7.03
N ALA A 19 8.78 -6.42 -6.08
CA ALA A 19 7.53 -7.14 -6.35
C ALA A 19 7.70 -8.34 -7.30
N LYS A 20 8.82 -9.08 -7.17
CA LYS A 20 9.18 -10.20 -8.05
C LYS A 20 9.75 -11.35 -7.23
N LEU A 21 8.86 -12.13 -6.63
CA LEU A 21 9.24 -13.32 -5.88
C LEU A 21 9.57 -14.49 -6.82
N ASP A 22 10.82 -14.94 -6.73
CA ASP A 22 11.31 -16.18 -7.31
C ASP A 22 12.06 -16.98 -6.23
N PHE A 23 11.35 -17.92 -5.61
CA PHE A 23 11.94 -18.76 -4.56
C PHE A 23 13.06 -19.68 -5.09
N GLY A 24 13.12 -19.94 -6.41
CA GLY A 24 14.20 -20.68 -7.06
C GLY A 24 15.48 -19.87 -7.20
N ARG A 25 15.37 -18.54 -7.32
CA ARG A 25 16.53 -17.62 -7.40
C ARG A 25 17.47 -17.74 -6.21
N CYS A 26 16.93 -17.99 -5.01
CA CYS A 26 17.75 -18.16 -3.82
C CYS A 26 18.68 -19.37 -3.92
N VAL A 27 18.20 -20.48 -4.48
CA VAL A 27 19.03 -21.68 -4.72
C VAL A 27 20.06 -21.41 -5.81
N ALA A 28 19.66 -20.73 -6.88
CA ALA A 28 20.55 -20.41 -8.00
C ALA A 28 21.71 -19.47 -7.60
N VAL A 29 21.44 -18.49 -6.74
CA VAL A 29 22.42 -17.47 -6.34
C VAL A 29 23.22 -17.87 -5.10
N ALA A 30 22.56 -18.39 -4.06
CA ALA A 30 23.19 -18.73 -2.78
C ALA A 30 23.55 -20.22 -2.64
N GLY A 31 23.34 -21.03 -3.68
CA GLY A 31 23.69 -22.46 -3.72
C GLY A 31 22.89 -23.35 -2.77
N SER A 32 21.89 -22.80 -2.07
CA SER A 32 21.07 -23.50 -1.08
C SER A 32 19.72 -22.79 -0.90
N PRO A 33 18.66 -23.50 -0.48
CA PRO A 33 17.35 -22.86 -0.24
C PRO A 33 17.34 -22.03 1.07
N PRO A 34 16.49 -20.99 1.17
CA PRO A 34 16.28 -20.27 2.42
C PRO A 34 15.72 -21.18 3.51
N ARG A 35 16.10 -20.87 4.76
CA ARG A 35 15.61 -21.53 5.98
C ARG A 35 14.28 -20.93 6.41
N ASP A 36 13.58 -21.62 7.32
CA ASP A 36 12.32 -21.15 7.87
C ASP A 36 12.47 -19.79 8.57
N GLU A 37 13.59 -19.53 9.25
CA GLU A 37 13.86 -18.24 9.88
C GLU A 37 13.99 -17.11 8.84
N ASP A 38 14.62 -17.37 7.69
CA ASP A 38 14.72 -16.39 6.61
C ASP A 38 13.33 -16.05 6.04
N TYR A 39 12.46 -17.04 5.90
CA TYR A 39 11.08 -16.83 5.47
C TYR A 39 10.27 -16.05 6.51
N ARG A 40 10.40 -16.35 7.81
CA ARG A 40 9.70 -15.60 8.86
C ARG A 40 10.11 -14.14 8.89
N GLU A 41 11.40 -13.86 8.81
CA GLU A 41 11.89 -12.48 8.77
C GLU A 41 11.48 -11.78 7.46
N ALA A 42 11.43 -12.49 6.34
CA ALA A 42 10.94 -11.94 5.08
C ALA A 42 9.43 -11.61 5.14
N VAL A 43 8.62 -12.47 5.76
CA VAL A 43 7.17 -12.20 5.96
C VAL A 43 6.99 -10.96 6.82
N ARG A 44 7.67 -10.86 7.98
CA ARG A 44 7.62 -9.65 8.83
C ARG A 44 8.01 -8.40 8.05
N TYR A 45 9.12 -8.46 7.32
CA TYR A 45 9.56 -7.36 6.47
C TYR A 45 8.51 -6.95 5.43
N SER A 46 7.87 -7.92 4.79
CA SER A 46 6.81 -7.64 3.81
C SER A 46 5.56 -7.04 4.45
N HIS A 47 5.18 -7.52 5.64
CA HIS A 47 4.06 -6.97 6.41
C HIS A 47 4.34 -5.54 6.86
N ASP A 48 5.51 -5.25 7.42
CA ASP A 48 5.91 -3.89 7.83
C ASP A 48 5.83 -2.90 6.66
N ASN A 49 6.31 -3.30 5.48
CA ASN A 49 6.22 -2.47 4.27
C ASN A 49 4.78 -2.25 3.80
N LEU A 50 3.95 -3.30 3.87
CA LEU A 50 2.55 -3.20 3.50
C LEU A 50 1.78 -2.29 4.47
N ASP A 51 2.04 -2.39 5.77
CA ASP A 51 1.46 -1.52 6.81
C ASP A 51 1.78 -0.05 6.53
N PHE A 52 3.05 0.25 6.25
CA PHE A 52 3.47 1.60 5.87
C PHE A 52 2.74 2.14 4.63
N GLU A 53 2.59 1.34 3.57
CA GLU A 53 1.89 1.76 2.37
C GLU A 53 0.38 1.91 2.58
N LEU A 54 -0.22 1.14 3.49
CA LEU A 54 -1.61 1.28 3.91
C LEU A 54 -1.82 2.57 4.71
N GLU A 55 -0.95 2.89 5.68
CA GLU A 55 -0.99 4.16 6.40
C GLU A 55 -0.89 5.34 5.44
N ARG A 56 0.04 5.26 4.49
CA ARG A 56 0.19 6.27 3.44
C ARG A 56 -1.06 6.39 2.58
N LEU A 57 -1.69 5.27 2.20
CA LEU A 57 -2.93 5.26 1.44
C LEU A 57 -4.07 5.95 2.21
N VAL A 58 -4.21 5.69 3.52
CA VAL A 58 -5.20 6.36 4.39
C VAL A 58 -5.01 7.87 4.38
N LEU A 59 -3.76 8.34 4.55
CA LEU A 59 -3.46 9.78 4.48
C LEU A 59 -3.80 10.40 3.12
N MET A 60 -3.63 9.63 2.04
CA MET A 60 -4.00 10.08 0.69
C MET A 60 -5.51 10.18 0.51
N TYR A 61 -6.29 9.23 1.02
CA TYR A 61 -7.76 9.32 1.03
C TYR A 61 -8.23 10.55 1.80
N ASP A 62 -7.74 10.74 3.04
CA ASP A 62 -8.16 11.86 3.88
C ASP A 62 -7.80 13.22 3.26
N GLY A 63 -6.62 13.30 2.62
CA GLY A 63 -6.22 14.49 1.88
C GLY A 63 -7.09 14.77 0.64
N LEU A 64 -7.57 13.73 -0.05
CA LEU A 64 -8.49 13.88 -1.18
C LEU A 64 -9.90 14.28 -0.70
N ASP A 65 -10.40 13.66 0.36
CA ASP A 65 -11.69 14.00 0.96
C ASP A 65 -11.70 15.46 1.39
N TYR A 66 -10.68 15.92 2.13
CA TYR A 66 -10.55 17.32 2.52
C TYR A 66 -10.61 18.27 1.33
N HIS A 67 -9.85 17.98 0.27
CA HIS A 67 -9.84 18.78 -0.95
C HIS A 67 -11.21 18.80 -1.65
N ASN A 68 -11.91 17.67 -1.71
CA ASN A 68 -13.21 17.62 -2.33
C ASN A 68 -14.29 18.36 -1.52
N LEU A 69 -14.27 18.22 -0.19
CA LEU A 69 -15.16 18.95 0.71
C LEU A 69 -14.95 20.46 0.60
N GLN A 70 -13.69 20.89 0.47
CA GLN A 70 -13.32 22.29 0.25
C GLN A 70 -13.95 22.83 -1.05
N LYS A 71 -13.85 22.09 -2.17
CA LYS A 71 -14.50 22.47 -3.44
C LYS A 71 -16.01 22.59 -3.33
N VAL A 72 -16.64 21.68 -2.59
CA VAL A 72 -18.09 21.71 -2.35
C VAL A 72 -18.48 22.95 -1.54
N ARG A 73 -17.66 23.34 -0.54
CA ARG A 73 -17.86 24.58 0.21
C ARG A 73 -17.74 25.80 -0.69
N ASP A 74 -16.69 25.88 -1.50
CA ASP A 74 -16.45 27.02 -2.38
C ASP A 74 -17.56 27.17 -3.43
N ALA A 75 -18.04 26.05 -3.99
CA ALA A 75 -19.20 26.03 -4.89
C ALA A 75 -20.48 26.49 -4.18
N ALA A 76 -20.65 26.15 -2.90
CA ALA A 76 -21.80 26.62 -2.13
C ALA A 76 -21.75 28.13 -1.88
N GLU A 77 -20.60 28.67 -1.47
CA GLU A 77 -20.40 30.11 -1.26
C GLU A 77 -20.64 30.91 -2.54
N ALA A 78 -20.27 30.37 -3.70
CA ALA A 78 -20.54 30.97 -5.01
C ALA A 78 -22.05 31.08 -5.35
N ARG A 79 -22.92 30.28 -4.72
CA ARG A 79 -24.39 30.38 -4.88
C ARG A 79 -24.97 31.58 -4.13
N GLY A 80 -24.25 32.15 -3.17
CA GLY A 80 -24.64 33.36 -2.47
C GLY A 80 -24.16 33.40 -1.00
N PRO A 81 -24.12 34.60 -0.39
CA PRO A 81 -23.68 34.75 0.99
C PRO A 81 -24.49 33.88 1.96
N GLY A 82 -23.80 33.03 2.73
CA GLY A 82 -24.43 32.15 3.72
C GLY A 82 -25.04 30.86 3.16
N ALA A 83 -24.96 30.62 1.86
CA ALA A 83 -25.33 29.34 1.28
C ALA A 83 -24.42 28.23 1.82
N ARG A 84 -25.03 27.12 2.25
CA ARG A 84 -24.32 25.96 2.80
C ARG A 84 -24.41 24.79 1.83
N PRO A 85 -23.39 23.92 1.78
CA PRO A 85 -23.52 22.65 1.10
C PRO A 85 -24.62 21.78 1.72
N THR A 86 -25.24 20.97 0.88
CA THR A 86 -26.20 19.94 1.30
C THR A 86 -25.48 18.64 1.68
N ASP A 87 -26.11 17.82 2.49
CA ASP A 87 -25.58 16.49 2.85
C ASP A 87 -25.37 15.60 1.61
N GLN A 88 -26.18 15.78 0.57
CA GLN A 88 -26.04 15.05 -0.69
C GLN A 88 -24.78 15.48 -1.45
N GLU A 89 -24.49 16.78 -1.50
CA GLU A 89 -23.25 17.29 -2.11
C GLU A 89 -22.01 16.76 -1.38
N PHE A 90 -22.06 16.62 -0.05
CA PHE A 90 -20.98 16.00 0.72
C PHE A 90 -20.83 14.49 0.46
N LYS A 91 -21.93 13.74 0.40
CA LYS A 91 -21.85 12.28 0.17
C LYS A 91 -21.32 11.93 -1.22
N GLN A 92 -21.63 12.75 -2.23
CA GLN A 92 -21.22 12.50 -3.61
C GLN A 92 -19.72 12.67 -3.85
N VAL A 93 -19.00 13.30 -2.91
CA VAL A 93 -17.58 13.58 -3.07
C VAL A 93 -16.65 12.68 -2.26
N LEU A 94 -17.23 11.78 -1.46
CA LEU A 94 -16.49 10.74 -0.75
C LEU A 94 -16.01 9.69 -1.74
N VAL A 95 -14.78 9.25 -1.56
CA VAL A 95 -14.15 8.27 -2.44
C VAL A 95 -14.29 6.87 -1.86
N GLU A 96 -14.63 5.90 -2.71
CA GLU A 96 -14.60 4.49 -2.35
C GLU A 96 -13.19 4.08 -1.92
N ARG A 97 -13.09 3.42 -0.77
CA ARG A 97 -11.83 3.04 -0.13
C ARG A 97 -11.62 1.54 -0.23
N LEU A 98 -10.36 1.11 -0.38
CA LEU A 98 -9.99 -0.29 -0.13
C LEU A 98 -10.33 -0.67 1.31
N THR A 99 -10.78 -1.91 1.46
CA THR A 99 -11.14 -2.51 2.74
C THR A 99 -10.17 -3.62 3.11
N GLN A 100 -10.28 -4.12 4.34
CA GLN A 100 -9.49 -5.27 4.78
C GLN A 100 -9.82 -6.54 3.97
N GLU A 101 -11.02 -6.64 3.41
CA GLU A 101 -11.41 -7.77 2.56
C GLU A 101 -10.65 -7.78 1.22
N ASP A 102 -10.14 -6.62 0.80
CA ASP A 102 -9.32 -6.48 -0.40
C ASP A 102 -7.84 -6.85 -0.15
N ILE A 103 -7.43 -7.00 1.11
CA ILE A 103 -6.05 -7.27 1.54
C ILE A 103 -6.02 -8.55 2.40
N LEU A 104 -6.04 -9.71 1.74
CA LEU A 104 -6.10 -11.03 2.38
C LEU A 104 -4.71 -11.52 2.81
N VAL A 105 -4.19 -10.91 3.87
CA VAL A 105 -2.84 -11.18 4.43
C VAL A 105 -2.99 -11.38 5.95
N HIS A 106 -2.23 -12.30 6.56
CA HIS A 106 -2.20 -12.55 8.00
C HIS A 106 -1.39 -11.47 8.74
N MET A 107 -1.74 -10.21 8.48
CA MET A 107 -1.07 -9.04 9.05
C MET A 107 -0.99 -9.13 10.57
N ASN A 108 0.23 -8.98 11.10
CA ASN A 108 0.51 -8.93 12.54
C ASN A 108 0.13 -10.21 13.33
N ASP A 109 -0.12 -11.35 12.67
CA ASP A 109 -0.38 -12.63 13.34
C ASP A 109 0.92 -13.40 13.63
N GLU A 110 1.62 -12.98 14.69
CA GLU A 110 2.88 -13.60 15.12
C GLU A 110 2.71 -15.05 15.59
N GLU A 111 1.52 -15.43 16.10
CA GLU A 111 1.24 -16.81 16.50
C GLU A 111 1.12 -17.74 15.29
N TRP A 112 0.41 -17.29 14.25
CA TRP A 112 0.37 -17.97 12.96
C TRP A 112 1.78 -18.10 12.40
N LEU A 113 2.53 -17.00 12.32
CA LEU A 113 3.87 -16.99 11.73
C LEU A 113 4.86 -17.93 12.45
N ALA A 114 4.76 -18.03 13.78
CA ALA A 114 5.57 -18.95 14.57
C ALA A 114 5.28 -20.43 14.24
N ARG A 115 4.01 -20.76 13.91
CA ARG A 115 3.54 -22.13 13.65
C ARG A 115 3.53 -22.51 12.17
N SER A 116 3.57 -21.52 11.28
CA SER A 116 3.52 -21.70 9.83
C SER A 116 4.69 -22.52 9.29
N LYS A 117 4.39 -23.34 8.28
CA LYS A 117 5.41 -24.09 7.54
C LYS A 117 5.92 -23.26 6.38
N LYS A 118 7.05 -23.69 5.81
CA LYS A 118 7.69 -23.02 4.67
C LYS A 118 6.74 -22.71 3.51
N TRP A 119 5.88 -23.66 3.13
CA TRP A 119 4.90 -23.44 2.06
C TRP A 119 3.91 -22.33 2.39
N ASP A 120 3.39 -22.31 3.62
CA ASP A 120 2.43 -21.30 4.07
C ASP A 120 3.09 -19.90 4.06
N MET A 121 4.34 -19.80 4.50
CA MET A 121 5.09 -18.53 4.45
C MET A 121 5.40 -18.07 3.02
N GLN A 122 5.61 -18.98 2.06
CA GLN A 122 5.78 -18.62 0.66
C GLN A 122 4.48 -18.07 0.05
N GLN A 123 3.34 -18.67 0.37
CA GLN A 123 2.02 -18.18 -0.05
C GLN A 123 1.72 -16.82 0.56
N GLU A 124 2.02 -16.64 1.84
CA GLU A 124 1.84 -15.38 2.55
C GLU A 124 2.72 -14.26 1.97
N LEU A 125 3.98 -14.55 1.64
CA LEU A 125 4.85 -13.60 0.95
C LEU A 125 4.28 -13.18 -0.41
N GLN A 126 3.75 -14.13 -1.18
CA GLN A 126 3.12 -13.82 -2.46
C GLN A 126 1.88 -12.94 -2.27
N ALA A 127 1.00 -13.29 -1.33
CA ALA A 127 -0.17 -12.51 -0.99
C ALA A 127 0.18 -11.09 -0.54
N ALA A 128 1.22 -10.93 0.29
CA ALA A 128 1.68 -9.62 0.74
C ALA A 128 2.26 -8.77 -0.42
N VAL A 129 2.97 -9.38 -1.37
CA VAL A 129 3.45 -8.69 -2.57
C VAL A 129 2.29 -8.26 -3.48
N ASP A 130 1.31 -9.14 -3.71
CA ASP A 130 0.13 -8.82 -4.52
C ASP A 130 -0.73 -7.72 -3.86
N ALA A 131 -0.82 -7.74 -2.53
CA ALA A 131 -1.47 -6.70 -1.74
C ALA A 131 -0.75 -5.35 -1.87
N MET A 132 0.59 -5.32 -1.80
CA MET A 132 1.36 -4.10 -2.03
C MET A 132 1.10 -3.50 -3.42
N ASP A 133 1.03 -4.34 -4.46
CA ASP A 133 0.72 -3.88 -5.82
C ASP A 133 -0.69 -3.31 -5.95
N THR A 134 -1.66 -3.92 -5.27
CA THR A 134 -3.03 -3.42 -5.15
C THR A 134 -3.07 -2.05 -4.48
N VAL A 135 -2.42 -1.90 -3.31
CA VAL A 135 -2.32 -0.64 -2.57
C VAL A 135 -1.64 0.43 -3.41
N ARG A 136 -0.52 0.13 -4.08
CA ARG A 136 0.17 1.07 -4.98
C ARG A 136 -0.67 1.46 -6.19
N GLY A 137 -1.44 0.52 -6.74
CA GLY A 137 -2.42 0.79 -7.80
C GLY A 137 -3.46 1.81 -7.36
N GLU A 138 -3.97 1.63 -6.15
CA GLU A 138 -4.96 2.51 -5.57
C GLU A 138 -4.39 3.90 -5.22
N GLN A 139 -3.18 3.97 -4.68
CA GLN A 139 -2.48 5.24 -4.47
C GLN A 139 -2.35 6.02 -5.79
N ARG A 140 -2.00 5.36 -6.91
CA ARG A 140 -1.95 5.99 -8.24
C ARG A 140 -3.33 6.51 -8.66
N ARG A 141 -4.41 5.76 -8.39
CA ARG A 141 -5.78 6.20 -8.67
C ARG A 141 -6.13 7.48 -7.90
N ILE A 142 -5.86 7.52 -6.60
CA ILE A 142 -6.12 8.69 -5.75
C ILE A 142 -5.29 9.90 -6.18
N GLN A 143 -4.01 9.70 -6.51
CA GLN A 143 -3.17 10.76 -7.05
C GLN A 143 -3.77 11.36 -8.31
N ALA A 144 -4.24 10.53 -9.24
CA ALA A 144 -4.85 11.02 -10.48
C ALA A 144 -6.16 11.79 -10.24
N LEU A 145 -6.93 11.44 -9.20
CA LEU A 145 -8.15 12.17 -8.82
C LEU A 145 -7.83 13.53 -8.18
N ARG A 146 -6.75 13.61 -7.39
CA ARG A 146 -6.35 14.84 -6.70
C ARG A 146 -5.58 15.80 -7.62
N TRP A 147 -4.63 15.27 -8.37
CA TRP A 147 -3.77 15.97 -9.34
C TRP A 147 -3.88 15.29 -10.71
N PRO A 148 -4.93 15.61 -11.48
CA PRO A 148 -5.01 15.15 -12.87
C PRO A 148 -3.79 15.67 -13.64
N LYS A 149 -3.12 14.82 -14.44
CA LYS A 149 -1.90 15.18 -15.19
C LYS A 149 -1.99 16.50 -15.95
N ALA A 150 -3.17 16.84 -16.49
CA ALA A 150 -3.43 18.11 -17.17
C ALA A 150 -3.17 19.34 -16.28
N LYS A 151 -3.45 19.26 -14.97
CA LYS A 151 -3.14 20.34 -14.01
C LYS A 151 -1.66 20.41 -13.65
N MET A 152 -0.95 19.30 -13.63
CA MET A 152 0.50 19.29 -13.34
C MET A 152 1.29 19.94 -14.49
N GLU A 153 0.91 19.67 -15.74
CA GLU A 153 1.55 20.30 -16.91
C GLU A 153 1.22 21.81 -17.02
N GLU A 154 0.03 22.25 -16.58
CA GLU A 154 -0.31 23.68 -16.47
C GLU A 154 0.49 24.40 -15.38
N ASP A 155 0.69 23.78 -14.21
CA ASP A 155 1.49 24.37 -13.12
C ASP A 155 2.99 24.44 -13.47
N GLU A 156 3.54 23.44 -14.19
CA GLU A 156 4.95 23.44 -14.63
C GLU A 156 5.24 24.40 -15.79
N THR A 157 4.22 24.82 -16.54
CA THR A 157 4.36 25.80 -17.65
C THR A 157 4.02 27.24 -17.25
N SER A 158 3.58 27.43 -16.00
CA SER A 158 3.24 28.73 -15.43
C SER A 158 4.38 29.39 -14.63
N GLU A 159 5.56 28.75 -14.57
CA GLU A 159 6.83 29.34 -14.11
C GLU A 159 7.61 29.99 -15.27
#